data_AF-A0AAE9F450-F1
#
_entry.id   AF-A0AAE9F450-F1
#
_cell.length_a   1.000
_cell.length_b   1.000
_cell.length_c   1.000
_cell.angle_alpha   90.00
_cell.angle_beta   90.00
_cell.angle_gamma   90.00
#
_symmetry.space_group_name_H-M   'P 1'
#
loop_
_entity.id
_entity.type
_entity.pdbx_description
1 polymer ?
#
loop_
_entity_poly.entity_id
_entity_poly.type
_entity_poly.pdbx_seq_one_letter_code
_entity_poly.pdbx_strand_id
1 'polypeptide(L)'
;MLGQLCFHYVGKRFQGEILRISEKFQEILADDLHDYYVNEMNKSNYGSRMTQMMRINNQIQMDLVRKKSKTQLALVFEIFTVDVSHPEMFLEFDN
;
A
#
# COMPACT_ATOMS: atom_id res chain seq x y z
N MET A 1 4.42 1.21 8.14
CA MET A 1 4.44 0.19 7.06
C MET A 1 3.25 0.25 6.11
N LEU A 2 2.01 0.48 6.57
CA LEU A 2 0.89 0.74 5.64
C LEU A 2 1.13 1.99 4.77
N GLY A 3 1.69 3.07 5.34
CA GLY A 3 2.09 4.25 4.57
C GLY A 3 3.07 3.91 3.42
N GLN A 4 4.06 3.05 3.67
CA GLN A 4 4.98 2.57 2.64
C GLN A 4 4.22 1.90 1.47
N LEU A 5 3.22 1.05 1.76
CA LEU A 5 2.39 0.39 0.75
C LEU A 5 1.61 1.43 -0.08
N CYS A 6 0.99 2.41 0.57
CA CYS A 6 0.23 3.46 -0.11
C CYS A 6 1.12 4.30 -1.04
N PHE A 7 2.26 4.79 -0.54
CA PHE A 7 3.21 5.58 -1.34
C PHE A 7 3.81 4.76 -2.49
N HIS A 8 4.09 3.48 -2.26
CA HIS A 8 4.55 2.58 -3.32
C HIS A 8 3.51 2.45 -4.43
N TYR A 9 2.24 2.23 -4.07
CA TYR A 9 1.14 2.10 -5.01
C TYR A 9 0.94 3.39 -5.81
N VAL A 10 0.80 4.53 -5.13
CA VAL A 10 0.53 5.83 -5.76
C VAL A 10 1.69 6.25 -6.66
N GLY A 11 2.94 6.11 -6.20
CA GLY A 11 4.12 6.42 -7.01
C GLY A 11 4.21 5.57 -8.27
N LYS A 12 3.97 4.25 -8.15
CA LYS A 12 3.97 3.34 -9.30
C LYS A 12 2.86 3.66 -10.31
N ARG A 13 1.70 4.09 -9.81
CA ARG A 13 0.52 4.38 -10.64
C ARG A 13 0.64 5.69 -11.41
N PHE A 14 1.04 6.78 -10.76
CA PHE A 14 0.99 8.11 -11.36
C PHE A 14 2.32 8.62 -11.91
N GLN A 15 3.44 8.01 -11.54
CA GLN A 15 4.79 8.32 -12.05
C GLN A 15 5.17 9.81 -11.86
N GLY A 16 6.25 10.27 -12.50
CA GLY A 16 6.64 11.68 -12.58
C GLY A 16 6.82 12.36 -11.22
N GLU A 17 6.21 13.54 -11.05
CA GLU A 17 6.31 14.30 -9.80
C GLU A 17 5.70 13.56 -8.61
N ILE A 18 4.61 12.83 -8.81
CA ILE A 18 3.94 12.07 -7.74
C ILE A 18 4.83 10.93 -7.27
N LEU A 19 5.55 10.26 -8.18
CA LEU A 19 6.55 9.25 -7.81
C LEU A 19 7.64 9.86 -6.94
N ARG A 20 8.21 10.99 -7.36
CA ARG A 20 9.28 11.68 -6.60
C ARG A 20 8.82 12.08 -5.20
N ILE A 21 7.60 12.61 -5.08
CA ILE A 21 7.01 12.97 -3.78
C ILE A 21 6.79 11.72 -2.92
N SER A 22 6.27 10.64 -3.52
CA SER A 22 6.04 9.37 -2.82
C SER A 22 7.34 8.74 -2.32
N GLU A 23 8.42 8.77 -3.11
CA GLU A 23 9.75 8.31 -2.72
C GLU A 23 10.30 9.13 -1.55
N LYS A 24 10.15 10.46 -1.58
CA LYS A 24 10.53 11.33 -0.45
C LYS A 24 9.76 10.98 0.83
N PHE A 25 8.46 10.69 0.74
CA PHE A 25 7.70 10.24 1.91
C PHE A 25 8.14 8.87 2.40
N GLN A 26 8.60 7.97 1.53
CA GLN A 26 9.16 6.68 1.93
C GLN A 26 10.50 6.83 2.66
N GLU A 27 11.34 7.76 2.24
CA GLU A 27 12.60 8.11 2.93
C GLU A 27 12.33 8.63 4.34
N ILE A 28 11.46 9.65 4.47
CA ILE A 28 11.06 10.19 5.79
C ILE A 28 10.50 9.09 6.69
N LEU A 29 9.64 8.22 6.16
CA LEU A 29 9.08 7.11 6.92
C LEU A 29 10.15 6.09 7.37
N ALA A 30 11.20 5.90 6.58
CA ALA A 30 12.30 5.00 6.93
C ALA A 30 13.16 5.59 8.06
N ASP A 31 13.43 6.89 8.00
CA ASP A 31 14.16 7.64 9.02
C ASP A 31 13.39 7.66 10.34
N ASP A 32 12.10 8.03 10.31
CA ASP A 32 11.22 8.03 11.49
C ASP A 32 11.17 6.64 12.15
N LEU A 33 11.15 5.58 11.33
CA LEU A 33 11.13 4.22 11.85
C LEU A 33 12.47 3.83 12.47
N HIS A 34 13.58 4.26 11.88
CA HIS A 34 14.91 4.07 12.44
C HIS A 34 15.00 4.75 13.81
N ASP A 35 14.62 6.03 13.88
CA ASP A 35 14.65 6.80 15.11
C ASP A 35 13.76 6.19 16.20
N TYR A 36 12.53 5.79 15.84
CA TYR A 36 11.64 5.11 16.77
C TYR A 36 12.23 3.82 17.34
N TYR A 37 12.79 2.93 16.50
CA TYR A 37 13.33 1.67 17.02
C TYR A 37 14.66 1.84 17.74
N VAL A 38 15.56 2.69 17.23
CA VAL A 38 16.92 2.83 17.76
C VAL A 38 16.95 3.78 18.95
N ASN A 39 16.40 4.98 18.80
CA ASN A 39 16.53 6.05 19.78
C ASN A 39 15.45 5.96 20.87
N GLU A 40 14.20 5.67 20.51
CA GLU A 40 13.11 5.59 21.49
C GLU A 40 13.02 4.20 22.15
N MET A 41 13.05 3.13 21.35
CA MET A 41 12.88 1.77 21.86
C MET A 41 14.19 1.08 22.29
N ASN A 42 15.36 1.68 22.04
CA ASN A 42 16.69 1.08 22.28
C ASN A 42 16.85 -0.32 21.65
N LYS A 43 16.31 -0.50 20.44
CA LYS A 43 16.31 -1.76 19.69
C LYS A 43 16.92 -1.57 18.31
N SER A 44 18.25 -1.61 18.23
CA SER A 44 18.98 -1.54 16.95
C SER A 44 18.69 -2.71 16.00
N ASN A 45 18.34 -3.89 16.52
CA ASN A 45 18.11 -5.10 15.73
C ASN A 45 16.64 -5.28 15.28
N TYR A 46 16.04 -4.25 14.70
CA TYR A 46 14.61 -4.26 14.29
C TYR A 46 14.36 -4.82 12.87
N GLY A 47 15.41 -5.21 12.13
CA GLY A 47 15.29 -5.70 10.75
C GLY A 47 14.37 -6.92 10.58
N SER A 48 14.35 -7.84 11.55
CA SER A 48 13.45 -9.00 11.51
C SER A 48 11.96 -8.60 11.56
N ARG A 49 11.64 -7.58 12.36
CA ARG A 49 10.29 -7.00 12.45
C ARG A 49 9.93 -6.24 11.18
N MET A 50 10.88 -5.50 10.60
CA MET A 50 10.69 -4.86 9.29
C MET A 50 10.32 -5.90 8.22
N THR A 51 11.06 -7.00 8.14
CA THR A 51 10.79 -8.10 7.20
C THR A 51 9.41 -8.74 7.42
N GLN A 52 8.96 -8.88 8.67
CA GLN A 52 7.60 -9.34 8.96
C GLN A 52 6.53 -8.37 8.46
N MET A 53 6.71 -7.06 8.68
CA MET A 53 5.75 -6.07 8.19
C MET A 53 5.72 -5.99 6.66
N MET A 54 6.87 -6.12 5.99
CA MET A 54 6.93 -6.20 4.53
C MET A 54 6.22 -7.44 3.98
N ARG A 55 6.31 -8.58 4.67
CA ARG A 55 5.54 -9.78 4.29
C ARG A 55 4.03 -9.53 4.31
N ILE A 56 3.53 -8.77 5.29
CA ILE A 56 2.10 -8.37 5.35
C ILE A 56 1.74 -7.50 4.14
N ASN A 57 2.55 -6.48 3.83
CA ASN A 57 2.32 -5.62 2.67
C ASN A 57 2.28 -6.42 1.35
N ASN A 58 3.18 -7.39 1.19
CA ASN A 58 3.21 -8.25 0.01
C ASN A 58 1.96 -9.14 -0.08
N GLN A 59 1.52 -9.70 1.05
CA GLN A 59 0.30 -10.52 1.10
C GLN A 59 -0.93 -9.70 0.68
N ILE A 60 -1.06 -8.45 1.16
CA ILE A 60 -2.14 -7.54 0.76
C ILE A 60 -2.12 -7.31 -0.76
N GLN A 61 -0.95 -7.01 -1.34
CA GLN A 61 -0.83 -6.81 -2.79
C GLN A 61 -1.21 -8.06 -3.58
N MET A 62 -0.75 -9.24 -3.16
CA MET A 62 -1.11 -10.51 -3.81
C MET A 62 -2.61 -10.78 -3.75
N ASP A 63 -3.25 -10.50 -2.61
CA ASP A 63 -4.69 -10.71 -2.44
C ASP A 63 -5.51 -9.74 -3.28
N LEU A 64 -5.07 -8.49 -3.44
CA LEU A 64 -5.69 -7.53 -4.37
C LEU A 64 -5.64 -8.05 -5.81
N VAL A 65 -4.46 -8.49 -6.27
CA VAL A 65 -4.29 -9.06 -7.61
C VAL A 65 -5.17 -10.29 -7.83
N ARG A 66 -5.23 -11.21 -6.85
CA ARG A 66 -6.07 -12.41 -6.92
C ARG A 66 -7.57 -12.10 -6.95
N LYS A 67 -7.99 -11.04 -6.26
CA LYS A 67 -9.40 -10.62 -6.20
C LYS A 67 -9.83 -9.87 -7.46
N LYS A 68 -8.89 -9.31 -8.25
CA LYS A 68 -9.19 -8.48 -9.43
C LYS A 68 -10.23 -9.11 -10.38
N SER A 69 -10.05 -10.38 -10.77
CA SER A 69 -10.99 -11.06 -11.67
C SER A 69 -12.37 -11.28 -11.05
N LYS A 70 -12.44 -11.61 -9.76
CA LYS A 70 -13.70 -11.78 -9.03
C LYS A 70 -14.42 -10.44 -8.87
N THR A 71 -13.70 -9.37 -8.56
CA THR A 71 -14.24 -8.01 -8.47
C THR A 71 -14.80 -7.56 -9.82
N GLN A 72 -14.07 -7.78 -10.91
CA GLN A 72 -14.56 -7.48 -12.27
C GLN A 72 -15.85 -8.24 -12.60
N LEU A 73 -15.92 -9.54 -12.28
CA LEU A 73 -17.13 -10.33 -12.50
C LEU A 73 -18.31 -9.82 -11.66
N ALA A 74 -18.07 -9.49 -10.41
CA ALA A 74 -19.08 -8.96 -9.50
C ALA A 74 -19.61 -7.58 -9.93
N LEU A 75 -18.77 -6.75 -10.58
CA LEU A 75 -19.21 -5.51 -11.20
C LEU A 75 -20.15 -5.75 -12.39
N VAL A 76 -19.83 -6.71 -13.27
CA VAL A 76 -20.67 -7.07 -14.44
C VAL A 76 -22.06 -7.55 -14.02
N PHE A 77 -22.14 -8.29 -12.92
CA PHE A 77 -23.41 -8.80 -12.39
C PHE A 77 -24.08 -7.87 -11.37
N GLU A 78 -23.59 -6.62 -11.23
CA GLU A 78 -24.14 -5.63 -10.28
C GLU A 78 -24.27 -6.17 -8.84
N ILE A 79 -23.35 -7.06 -8.42
CA ILE A 79 -23.38 -7.69 -7.10
C ILE A 79 -23.08 -6.65 -6.00
N PHE A 80 -22.27 -5.64 -6.32
CA PHE A 80 -21.95 -4.56 -5.39
C PHE A 80 -22.96 -3.42 -5.51
N THR A 81 -23.55 -3.03 -4.39
CA THR A 81 -24.35 -1.80 -4.30
C THR A 81 -23.40 -0.60 -4.21
N VAL A 82 -23.11 0.02 -5.35
CA VAL A 82 -22.18 1.16 -5.45
C VAL A 82 -22.72 2.40 -4.70
N ASP A 83 -24.05 2.50 -4.50
CA ASP A 83 -24.68 3.65 -3.84
C ASP A 83 -24.20 3.90 -2.39
N VAL A 84 -23.65 2.87 -1.73
CA VAL A 84 -23.19 2.96 -0.33
C VAL A 84 -21.68 2.83 -0.18
N SER A 85 -20.95 2.64 -1.26
CA SER A 85 -19.52 2.33 -1.24
C SER A 85 -18.75 3.21 -2.21
N HIS A 86 -17.56 3.69 -1.81
CA HIS A 86 -16.75 4.53 -2.67
C HIS A 86 -16.38 3.78 -3.97
N PRO A 87 -16.63 4.32 -5.18
CA PRO A 87 -16.43 3.61 -6.44
C PRO A 87 -15.00 3.09 -6.64
N GLU A 88 -13.99 3.82 -6.16
CA GLU A 88 -12.58 3.41 -6.19
C GLU A 88 -12.28 2.13 -5.38
N MET A 89 -13.21 1.65 -4.53
CA MET A 89 -13.05 0.35 -3.87
C MET A 89 -13.21 -0.83 -4.83
N PHE A 90 -13.83 -0.61 -5.99
CA PHE A 90 -14.13 -1.68 -6.95
C PHE A 90 -13.58 -1.39 -8.35
N LEU A 91 -13.48 -0.11 -8.72
CA LEU A 91 -13.05 0.32 -10.04
C LEU A 91 -11.55 0.65 -10.03
N GLU A 92 -10.77 -0.11 -10.80
CA GLU A 92 -9.44 0.34 -11.21
C GLU A 92 -9.60 1.16 -12.49
N PHE A 93 -9.41 2.48 -12.39
CA PHE A 93 -9.35 3.32 -13.58
C PHE A 93 -8.01 3.06 -14.28
N ASP A 94 -8.01 2.47 -15.47
CA ASP A 94 -6.81 2.47 -16.31
C ASP A 94 -6.56 3.91 -16.78
N ASN A 95 -5.33 4.40 -16.61
CA ASN A 95 -4.85 5.64 -17.23
C ASN A 95 -4.28 5.35 -18.60
#